data_AF-A0A9E5V6M5-F1
#
_entry.id   AF-A0A9E5V6M5-F1
#
_cell.length_a   1.000
_cell.length_b   1.000
_cell.length_c   1.000
_cell.angle_alpha   90.00
_cell.angle_beta   90.00
_cell.angle_gamma   90.00
#
_symmetry.space_group_name_H-M   'P 1'
#
loop_
_entity.id
_entity.type
_entity.pdbx_description
1 polymer ?
#
loop_
_entity_poly.entity_id
_entity_poly.type
_entity_poly.pdbx_seq_one_letter_code
_entity_poly.pdbx_strand_id
1 'polypeptide(L)' 'MNAEKQESHAPPIAALKERDLTELTLLFDRQDSDDIEADVINKLGMLYPEPSWDEELLFEKDVYDFLDGYL' A
#
# COMPACT_ATOMS: atom_id res chain seq x y z
N MET A 1 -0.97 -55.75 -3.82
CA MET A 1 -0.45 -54.78 -2.84
C MET A 1 -0.36 -53.44 -3.55
N ASN A 2 -1.41 -52.63 -3.47
CA ASN A 2 -1.42 -51.31 -4.10
C ASN A 2 -0.75 -50.34 -3.15
N ALA A 3 0.39 -49.79 -3.56
CA ALA A 3 1.04 -48.71 -2.84
C ALA A 3 0.16 -47.47 -2.97
N GLU A 4 -0.48 -47.08 -1.87
CA GLU A 4 -1.20 -45.82 -1.77
C GLU A 4 -0.19 -44.68 -1.98
N LYS A 5 -0.39 -43.89 -3.05
CA LYS A 5 0.34 -42.65 -3.28
C LYS A 5 0.09 -41.75 -2.07
N GLN A 6 1.11 -41.54 -1.24
CA GLN A 6 1.10 -40.47 -0.25
C GLN A 6 0.96 -39.14 -0.99
N GLU A 7 -0.23 -38.54 -0.93
CA GLU A 7 -0.41 -37.17 -1.38
C GLU A 7 0.31 -36.24 -0.41
N SER A 8 1.32 -35.53 -0.94
CA SER A 8 2.03 -34.47 -0.23
C SER A 8 1.10 -33.26 -0.12
N HIS A 9 0.28 -33.22 0.92
CA HIS A 9 -0.50 -32.03 1.22
C HIS A 9 0.41 -30.91 1.72
N ALA A 10 0.13 -29.66 1.29
CA ALA A 10 0.78 -28.50 1.86
C ALA A 10 0.50 -28.44 3.38
N PRO A 11 1.47 -28.03 4.21
CA PRO A 11 1.28 -27.95 5.66
C PRO A 11 0.08 -27.06 6.01
N PRO A 12 -0.68 -27.36 7.09
CA PRO A 12 -1.90 -26.63 7.44
C PRO A 12 -1.64 -25.11 7.58
N ILE A 13 -2.36 -24.31 6.80
CA ILE A 13 -2.30 -22.83 6.80
C ILE A 13 -2.59 -22.24 8.20
N ALA A 14 -3.26 -22.99 9.08
CA ALA A 14 -3.61 -22.54 10.43
C ALA A 14 -2.39 -22.14 11.28
N ALA A 15 -1.28 -22.88 11.21
CA ALA A 15 -0.07 -22.56 11.97
C ALA A 15 0.64 -21.28 11.46
N LEU A 16 0.55 -21.02 10.16
CA LEU A 16 1.02 -19.75 9.57
C LEU A 16 0.18 -18.58 10.08
N LYS A 17 -1.15 -18.73 10.15
CA LYS A 17 -2.05 -17.67 10.61
C LYS A 17 -1.83 -17.25 12.06
N GLU A 18 -1.59 -18.19 12.97
CA GLU A 18 -1.37 -17.87 14.39
C GLU A 18 -0.01 -17.19 14.62
N ARG A 19 1.03 -17.68 13.96
CA ARG A 19 2.35 -17.03 13.97
C ARG A 19 2.26 -15.62 13.41
N ASP A 20 1.67 -15.46 12.23
CA ASP A 20 1.58 -14.16 11.56
C ASP A 20 0.74 -13.17 12.40
N LEU A 21 -0.33 -13.63 13.05
CA LEU A 21 -1.11 -12.81 13.97
C LEU A 21 -0.30 -12.36 15.18
N THR A 22 0.51 -13.26 15.75
CA THR A 22 1.37 -12.95 16.90
C THR A 22 2.43 -11.91 16.52
N GLU A 23 3.10 -12.12 15.40
CA GLU A 23 4.13 -11.19 14.88
C GLU A 23 3.52 -9.82 14.55
N LEU A 24 2.34 -9.77 13.92
CA LEU A 24 1.63 -8.51 13.66
C LEU A 24 1.24 -7.82 14.97
N THR A 25 0.76 -8.57 15.96
CA THR A 25 0.39 -7.99 17.26
C THR A 25 1.60 -7.37 17.94
N LEU A 26 2.75 -8.06 17.93
CA LEU A 26 4.01 -7.55 18.47
C LEU A 26 4.53 -6.34 17.69
N LEU A 27 4.37 -6.34 16.36
CA LEU A 27 4.79 -5.23 15.49
C LEU A 27 4.01 -3.95 15.79
N PHE A 28 2.74 -4.07 16.17
CA PHE A 28 1.87 -2.94 16.51
C PHE A 28 1.81 -2.63 18.02
N ASP A 29 2.36 -3.48 18.89
CA ASP A 29 2.55 -3.21 20.33
C ASP A 29 3.79 -2.31 20.57
N ARG A 30 3.80 -1.17 19.90
CA ARG A 30 4.90 -0.19 19.94
C ARG A 30 4.53 0.97 20.84
N GLN A 31 5.41 1.24 21.81
CA GLN A 31 5.25 2.35 22.75
C GLN A 31 5.63 3.71 22.13
N ASP A 32 6.31 3.72 20.99
CA ASP A 32 6.77 4.91 20.27
C ASP A 32 5.81 5.35 19.15
N SER A 33 4.58 4.85 19.13
CA SER A 33 3.61 5.12 18.08
C SER A 33 3.28 6.62 17.95
N ASP A 34 3.15 7.33 19.07
CA ASP A 34 2.86 8.77 19.10
C ASP A 34 4.02 9.59 18.51
N ASP A 35 5.26 9.19 18.79
CA ASP A 35 6.47 9.86 18.27
C ASP A 35 6.59 9.65 16.75
N ILE A 36 6.26 8.46 16.25
CA ILE A 36 6.22 8.16 14.81
C ILE A 36 5.13 8.99 14.13
N GLU A 37 3.95 9.07 14.72
CA GLU A 37 2.86 9.88 14.19
C GLU A 37 3.28 11.36 14.09
N ALA A 38 3.89 11.90 15.15
CA ALA A 38 4.41 13.26 15.16
C ALA A 38 5.48 13.51 14.09
N ASP A 39 6.42 12.58 13.89
CA ASP A 39 7.46 12.66 12.86
C ASP A 39 6.86 12.59 11.44
N VAL A 40 5.90 11.68 11.21
CA VAL A 40 5.20 11.56 9.92
C VAL A 40 4.45 12.84 9.60
N ILE A 41 3.67 13.39 10.54
CA ILE A 41 2.93 14.64 10.34
C ILE A 41 3.89 15.80 10.05
N ASN A 42 4.99 15.90 10.81
CA ASN A 42 5.99 16.94 10.60
C ASN A 42 6.58 16.86 9.18
N LYS A 43 7.00 15.67 8.76
CA LYS A 43 7.57 15.44 7.43
C LYS A 43 6.58 15.71 6.31
N LEU A 44 5.34 15.23 6.44
CA LEU A 44 4.29 15.50 5.45
C LEU A 44 3.96 16.99 5.37
N GLY A 45 3.95 17.69 6.51
CA GLY A 45 3.77 19.15 6.55
C GLY A 45 4.92 19.95 5.93
N MET A 46 6.10 19.34 5.77
CA MET A 46 7.25 19.93 5.06
C MET A 46 7.24 19.63 3.56
N LEU A 47 6.42 18.69 3.09
CA LEU A 47 6.25 18.43 1.67
C LEU A 47 5.39 19.53 1.05
N TYR A 48 5.64 19.82 -0.23
CA TYR A 48 4.72 20.63 -0.98
C TYR A 48 3.34 19.95 -0.98
N PRO A 49 2.25 20.72 -0.85
CA PRO A 49 0.91 20.16 -0.98
C PRO A 49 0.85 19.36 -2.29
N GLU A 50 0.20 18.20 -2.24
CA GLU A 50 -0.02 17.43 -3.46
C GLU A 50 -0.68 18.36 -4.48
N PRO A 51 -0.19 18.35 -5.74
CA PRO A 51 -0.86 19.09 -6.79
C PRO A 51 -2.31 18.62 -6.84
N SER A 52 -3.24 19.54 -7.06
CA SER A 52 -4.63 19.19 -7.32
C SER A 52 -4.70 18.42 -8.63
N TRP A 53 -4.60 17.09 -8.56
CA TRP A 53 -4.74 16.21 -9.72
C TRP A 53 -6.12 16.36 -10.40
N ASP A 54 -7.07 17.05 -9.76
CA ASP A 54 -8.34 17.49 -10.34
C ASP A 54 -8.19 18.61 -11.39
N GLU A 55 -7.05 19.32 -11.44
CA GLU A 55 -6.72 20.33 -12.46
C GLU A 55 -5.99 19.73 -13.68
N GLU A 56 -5.54 18.47 -13.64
CA GLU A 56 -4.91 17.82 -14.80
C GLU A 56 -5.87 17.63 -15.98
N LEU A 57 -7.19 17.60 -15.70
CA LEU A 57 -8.22 17.58 -16.75
C LEU A 57 -8.42 18.94 -17.45
N LEU A 58 -7.81 20.03 -16.94
CA LEU A 58 -7.74 21.31 -17.66
C LEU A 58 -6.51 21.35 -18.59
N PHE A 59 -5.38 20.81 -18.15
CA PHE A 59 -4.15 20.76 -18.96
C PHE A 59 -4.29 19.88 -20.20
N GLU A 60 -4.93 18.71 -20.10
CA GLU A 60 -5.20 17.90 -21.30
C GLU A 60 -6.10 18.64 -22.29
N LYS A 61 -7.18 19.27 -21.81
CA LYS A 61 -8.13 19.98 -22.66
C LYS A 61 -7.49 21.18 -23.35
N ASP A 62 -6.72 21.99 -22.64
CA ASP A 62 -6.06 23.16 -23.21
C ASP A 62 -4.99 22.77 -24.24
N VAL A 63 -4.33 21.62 -24.06
CA VAL A 63 -3.38 21.06 -25.04
C VAL A 63 -4.09 20.56 -26.29
N TYR A 64 -5.23 19.88 -26.15
CA TYR A 64 -6.02 19.44 -27.31
C TYR A 64 -6.66 20.61 -28.06
N ASP A 65 -7.21 21.61 -27.36
CA ASP A 65 -7.78 22.82 -27.95
C ASP A 65 -6.70 23.65 -28.69
N PHE A 66 -5.47 23.69 -28.16
CA PHE A 66 -4.33 24.32 -28.84
C PHE A 66 -3.92 23.61 -30.14
N LEU A 67 -3.94 22.28 -30.14
CA LEU A 67 -3.55 21.47 -31.31
C LEU A 67 -4.61 21.51 -32.42
N ASP A 68 -5.89 21.61 -32.07
CA ASP A 68 -6.99 21.70 -33.04
C ASP A 68 -6.98 23.03 -33.81
N GLY A 69 -6.40 24.09 -33.23
CA GLY A 69 -6.17 25.37 -33.91
C GLY A 69 -5.00 25.38 -34.90
N TYR A 70 -4.19 24.31 -34.95
CA TYR A 70 -2.99 24.20 -35.80
C TYR A 70 -3.17 23.25 -37.00
N LEU A 71 -4.23 22.43 -37.02
CA LEU A 71 -4.60 21.50 -38.10
C LEU A 71 -5.67 22.08 -39.02
#